data_AF-A0A9X2CGV1-F1
#
_entry.id   AF-A0A9X2CGV1-F1
#
_cell.length_a   1.000
_cell.length_b   1.000
_cell.length_c   1.000
_cell.angle_alpha   90.00
_cell.angle_beta   90.00
_cell.angle_gamma   90.00
#
_symmetry.space_group_name_H-M   'P 1'
#
loop_
_entity.id
_entity.type
_entity.pdbx_description
1 polymer ?
#
loop_
_entity_poly.entity_id
_entity_poly.type
_entity_poly.pdbx_seq_one_letter_code
_entity_poly.pdbx_strand_id
1 'polypeptide(L)'
;MAVLAIGAGFIFLGLILMDLPDLNRALKQHDIECWRTLTKQERFILSSERMNLFAWTLSRGFENAEHIDVQYAGLLAYKRATKVKYIILFGISLIIVGSVMAIVSQ
;
A
#
# COMPACT_ATOMS: atom_id res chain seq x y z
N MET A 1 19.55 -4.72 -18.62
CA MET A 1 18.91 -3.38 -18.64
C MET A 1 17.38 -3.43 -18.74
N ALA A 2 16.76 -4.10 -19.74
CA ALA A 2 15.29 -4.13 -19.88
C ALA A 2 14.55 -4.72 -18.66
N VAL A 3 15.09 -5.76 -18.02
CA VAL A 3 14.53 -6.40 -16.81
C VAL A 3 14.42 -5.42 -15.64
N LEU A 4 15.42 -4.55 -15.47
CA LEU A 4 15.43 -3.52 -14.43
C LEU A 4 14.35 -2.47 -14.68
N ALA A 5 14.17 -2.04 -15.94
CA ALA A 5 13.14 -1.08 -16.33
C ALA A 5 11.72 -1.64 -16.08
N ILE A 6 11.50 -2.92 -16.40
CA ILE A 6 10.23 -3.61 -16.14
C ILE A 6 9.98 -3.70 -14.63
N GLY A 7 10.98 -4.09 -13.83
CA GLY A 7 10.89 -4.15 -12.37
C GLY A 7 10.54 -2.80 -11.74
N ALA A 8 11.19 -1.72 -12.19
CA ALA A 8 10.87 -0.35 -11.78
C ALA A 8 9.42 0.03 -12.15
N GLY A 9 8.99 -0.32 -13.36
CA GLY A 9 7.61 -0.10 -13.81
C GLY A 9 6.56 -0.76 -12.89
N PHE A 10 6.80 -2.00 -12.45
CA PHE A 10 5.92 -2.68 -11.50
C PHE A 10 5.87 -1.98 -10.13
N ILE A 11 6.99 -1.46 -9.63
CA ILE A 11 7.02 -0.70 -8.37
C ILE A 11 6.20 0.57 -8.49
N PHE A 12 6.40 1.36 -9.56
CA PHE A 12 5.62 2.57 -9.81
C PHE A 12 4.13 2.28 -9.96
N LEU A 13 3.78 1.23 -10.70
CA LEU A 13 2.39 0.80 -10.85
C LEU A 13 1.77 0.42 -9.49
N GLY A 14 2.52 -0.32 -8.66
CA GLY A 14 2.11 -0.66 -7.30
C GLY A 14 1.86 0.58 -6.44
N LEU A 15 2.75 1.57 -6.48
CA LEU A 15 2.61 2.83 -5.74
C LEU A 15 1.37 3.63 -6.17
N ILE A 16 1.08 3.67 -7.48
CA ILE A 16 -0.13 4.35 -7.99
C ILE A 16 -1.40 3.61 -7.56
N LEU A 17 -1.38 2.27 -7.56
CA LEU A 17 -2.52 1.44 -7.18
C LEU A 17 -2.73 1.33 -5.65
N MET A 18 -1.81 1.87 -4.86
CA MET A 18 -1.80 1.82 -3.39
C MET A 18 -2.93 2.64 -2.76
N ASP A 19 -3.58 3.53 -3.52
CA ASP A 19 -4.64 4.39 -2.99
C ASP A 19 -5.88 3.58 -2.59
N LEU A 20 -6.41 3.91 -1.41
CA LEU A 20 -7.53 3.21 -0.76
C LEU A 20 -8.67 4.21 -0.47
N PRO A 21 -9.31 4.77 -1.51
CA PRO A 21 -10.25 5.87 -1.36
C PRO A 21 -11.51 5.49 -0.57
N ASP A 22 -12.01 4.26 -0.76
CA ASP A 22 -13.25 3.80 -0.11
C ASP A 22 -13.07 3.63 1.40
N LEU A 23 -11.93 3.07 1.83
CA LEU A 23 -11.59 2.94 3.24
C LEU A 23 -11.31 4.31 3.88
N ASN A 24 -10.63 5.21 3.17
CA ASN A 24 -10.40 6.57 3.66
C ASN A 24 -11.74 7.32 3.88
N ARG A 25 -12.70 7.15 2.97
CA ARG A 25 -14.05 7.72 3.14
C ARG A 25 -14.80 7.10 4.31
N ALA A 26 -14.80 5.77 4.44
CA ALA A 26 -15.48 5.08 5.53
C ALA A 26 -14.91 5.49 6.90
N LEU A 27 -13.58 5.58 7.03
CA LEU A 27 -12.91 6.08 8.22
C LEU A 27 -13.30 7.53 8.55
N LYS A 28 -13.32 8.43 7.56
CA LYS A 28 -13.74 9.83 7.78
C LYS A 28 -15.20 9.96 8.23
N GLN A 29 -16.07 9.06 7.80
CA GLN A 29 -17.50 9.11 8.10
C GLN A 29 -17.86 8.47 9.43
N HIS A 30 -17.23 7.34 9.76
CA HIS A 30 -17.63 6.50 10.89
C HIS A 30 -16.62 6.48 12.04
N ASP A 31 -15.33 6.74 11.77
CA ASP A 31 -14.28 6.66 12.80
C ASP A 31 -13.19 7.71 12.56
N ILE A 32 -13.58 8.98 12.78
CA ILE A 32 -12.70 10.12 12.51
C ILE A 32 -11.53 10.20 13.49
N GLU A 33 -11.66 9.60 14.68
CA GLU A 33 -10.57 9.52 15.65
C GLU A 33 -9.48 8.57 15.16
N CYS A 34 -9.85 7.35 14.73
CA CYS A 34 -8.92 6.43 14.08
C CYS A 34 -8.29 7.07 12.85
N TRP A 35 -9.10 7.67 11.96
CA TRP A 35 -8.59 8.40 10.79
C TRP A 35 -7.56 9.46 11.17
N ARG A 36 -7.87 10.26 12.21
CA ARG A 36 -6.97 11.30 12.69
C ARG A 36 -5.68 10.68 13.21
N THR A 37 -5.71 9.60 13.98
CA THR A 37 -4.46 8.94 14.45
C THR A 37 -3.57 8.46 13.30
N LEU A 38 -4.16 7.88 12.25
CA LEU A 38 -3.45 7.39 11.06
C LEU A 38 -2.82 8.51 10.23
N THR A 39 -3.48 9.68 10.20
CA THR A 39 -3.05 10.86 9.41
C THR A 39 -2.17 11.83 10.19
N LYS A 40 -2.26 11.87 11.53
CA LYS A 40 -1.47 12.79 12.38
C LYS A 40 -0.01 12.39 12.51
N GLN A 41 0.35 11.17 12.12
CA GLN A 41 1.62 10.58 12.53
C GLN A 41 2.85 11.32 11.97
N GLU A 42 2.79 12.03 10.83
CA GLU A 42 3.92 12.88 10.39
C GLU A 42 3.49 14.12 9.58
N ARG A 43 4.02 15.30 9.94
CA ARG A 43 3.80 16.59 9.23
C ARG A 43 4.52 16.69 7.88
N PHE A 44 5.27 15.67 7.47
CA PHE A 44 6.06 15.69 6.25
C PHE A 44 5.51 14.65 5.27
N ILE A 45 5.03 15.15 4.13
CA ILE A 45 4.69 14.43 2.90
C ILE A 45 3.28 13.81 2.87
N LEU A 46 2.44 14.32 1.96
CA LEU A 46 1.10 13.80 1.58
C LEU A 46 1.07 12.30 1.24
N SER A 47 2.22 11.72 0.90
CA SER A 47 2.44 10.29 0.63
C SER A 47 2.34 9.43 1.90
N SER A 48 2.64 10.00 3.07
CA SER A 48 2.68 9.29 4.35
C SER A 48 1.27 8.87 4.81
N GLU A 49 0.24 9.67 4.56
CA GLU A 49 -1.16 9.30 4.86
C GLU A 49 -1.57 8.00 4.14
N ARG A 50 -1.32 7.94 2.82
CA ARG A 50 -1.66 6.75 2.02
C ARG A 50 -0.86 5.54 2.47
N MET A 51 0.41 5.73 2.80
CA MET A 51 1.30 4.66 3.23
C MET A 51 0.92 4.13 4.61
N ASN A 52 0.59 5.00 5.57
CA ASN A 52 0.10 4.60 6.89
C ASN A 52 -1.24 3.86 6.80
N LEU A 53 -2.18 4.38 6.00
CA LEU A 53 -3.48 3.75 5.82
C LEU A 53 -3.32 2.39 5.12
N PHE A 54 -2.44 2.28 4.13
CA PHE A 54 -2.09 1.02 3.48
C PHE A 54 -1.44 0.02 4.43
N ALA A 55 -0.46 0.46 5.23
CA ALA A 55 0.23 -0.36 6.22
C ALA A 55 -0.74 -0.85 7.31
N TRP A 56 -1.56 0.05 7.85
CA TRP A 56 -2.60 -0.28 8.82
C TRP A 56 -3.62 -1.27 8.26
N THR A 57 -4.03 -1.09 6.99
CA THR A 57 -4.91 -2.03 6.30
C THR A 57 -4.27 -3.40 6.18
N LEU A 58 -2.99 -3.49 5.78
CA LEU A 58 -2.26 -4.75 5.70
C LEU A 58 -2.09 -5.44 7.06
N SER A 59 -1.98 -4.67 8.13
CA SER A 59 -1.96 -5.15 9.52
C SER A 59 -3.34 -5.51 10.06
N ARG A 60 -4.39 -5.43 9.23
CA ARG A 60 -5.79 -5.72 9.59
C ARG A 60 -6.34 -4.86 10.74
N GLY A 61 -5.86 -3.62 10.87
CA GLY A 61 -6.31 -2.74 11.94
C GLY A 61 -7.82 -2.44 11.93
N PHE A 62 -8.48 -2.60 10.77
CA PHE A 62 -9.92 -2.45 10.63
C PHE A 62 -10.74 -3.52 11.35
N GLU A 63 -10.18 -4.68 11.68
CA GLU A 63 -10.90 -5.75 12.40
C GLU A 63 -11.33 -5.30 13.81
N ASN A 64 -10.59 -4.34 14.39
CA ASN A 64 -10.89 -3.78 15.72
C ASN A 64 -11.83 -2.56 15.68
N ALA A 65 -12.27 -2.12 14.50
CA ALA A 65 -13.14 -0.96 14.38
C ALA A 65 -14.56 -1.29 14.88
N GLU A 66 -15.19 -0.39 15.63
CA GLU A 66 -16.55 -0.59 16.17
C GLU A 66 -17.62 -0.63 15.06
N HIS A 67 -17.38 0.07 13.94
CA HIS A 67 -18.36 0.19 12.86
C HIS A 67 -18.17 -0.87 11.76
N ILE A 68 -19.25 -1.61 11.47
CA ILE A 68 -19.31 -2.66 10.45
C ILE A 68 -18.93 -2.13 9.06
N ASP A 69 -19.29 -0.87 8.74
CA ASP A 69 -18.95 -0.25 7.45
C ASP A 69 -17.44 -0.09 7.26
N VAL A 70 -16.72 0.25 8.35
CA VAL A 70 -15.25 0.35 8.34
C VAL A 70 -14.63 -1.05 8.22
N GLN A 71 -15.18 -2.05 8.89
CA GLN A 71 -14.72 -3.44 8.77
C GLN A 71 -14.89 -3.96 7.33
N TYR A 72 -16.04 -3.73 6.71
CA TYR A 72 -16.34 -4.19 5.37
C TYR A 72 -15.48 -3.46 4.32
N ALA A 73 -15.39 -2.14 4.39
CA ALA A 73 -14.50 -1.36 3.53
C ALA A 73 -13.04 -1.76 3.74
N GLY A 74 -12.64 -2.05 4.98
CA GLY A 74 -11.32 -2.52 5.37
C GLY A 74 -10.98 -3.88 4.77
N LEU A 75 -11.92 -4.81 4.77
CA LEU A 75 -11.73 -6.15 4.17
C LEU A 75 -11.53 -6.06 2.64
N LEU A 76 -12.33 -5.22 1.97
CA LEU A 76 -12.19 -5.00 0.52
C LEU A 76 -10.85 -4.33 0.20
N ALA A 77 -10.49 -3.31 0.99
CA ALA A 77 -9.22 -2.62 0.92
C ALA A 77 -8.04 -3.57 1.17
N TYR A 78 -8.15 -4.50 2.12
CA TYR A 78 -7.13 -5.49 2.43
C TYR A 78 -6.84 -6.43 1.26
N LYS A 79 -7.90 -6.90 0.58
CA LYS A 79 -7.75 -7.75 -0.61
C LYS A 79 -7.03 -7.01 -1.73
N ARG A 80 -7.33 -5.72 -1.94
CA ARG A 80 -6.64 -4.87 -2.91
C ARG A 80 -5.20 -4.59 -2.50
N ALA A 81 -4.99 -4.18 -1.25
CA ALA A 81 -3.68 -3.87 -0.69
C ALA A 81 -2.73 -5.07 -0.77
N THR A 82 -3.24 -6.27 -0.50
CA THR A 82 -2.48 -7.51 -0.63
C THR A 82 -2.01 -7.74 -2.07
N LYS A 83 -2.87 -7.52 -3.08
CA LYS A 83 -2.47 -7.61 -4.49
C LYS A 83 -1.37 -6.60 -4.83
N VAL A 84 -1.53 -5.35 -4.39
CA VAL A 84 -0.53 -4.29 -4.59
C VAL A 84 0.80 -4.64 -3.93
N LYS A 85 0.78 -5.19 -2.71
CA LYS A 85 1.98 -5.70 -2.02
C LYS A 85 2.73 -6.71 -2.88
N TYR A 86 2.01 -7.68 -3.47
CA TYR A 86 2.64 -8.68 -4.33
C TYR A 86 3.17 -8.10 -5.64
N ILE A 87 2.51 -7.09 -6.23
CA ILE A 87 3.01 -6.40 -7.42
C ILE A 87 4.34 -5.69 -7.12
N ILE A 88 4.42 -4.98 -5.97
CA ILE A 88 5.64 -4.29 -5.55
C ILE A 88 6.76 -5.30 -5.25
N LEU A 89 6.46 -6.37 -4.51
CA LEU A 89 7.44 -7.43 -4.23
C LEU A 89 7.93 -8.11 -5.50
N PHE A 90 7.04 -8.33 -6.47
CA PHE A 90 7.41 -8.87 -7.77
C PHE A 90 8.35 -7.93 -8.53
N GLY A 91 8.04 -6.63 -8.57
CA GLY A 91 8.93 -5.61 -9.13
C GLY A 91 10.30 -5.58 -8.47
N ILE A 92 10.36 -5.63 -7.13
CA ILE A 92 11.61 -5.70 -6.37
C ILE A 92 12.39 -6.97 -6.73
N SER A 93 11.73 -8.13 -6.81
CA SER A 93 12.38 -9.39 -7.18
C SER A 93 13.00 -9.34 -8.58
N LEU A 94 12.31 -8.75 -9.56
CA LEU A 94 12.82 -8.50 -10.91
C LEU A 94 14.05 -7.60 -10.90
N ILE A 95 14.05 -6.55 -10.08
CA ILE A 95 15.22 -5.68 -9.92
C ILE A 95 16.41 -6.46 -9.36
N ILE A 96 16.21 -7.23 -8.29
CA ILE A 96 17.28 -8.05 -7.69
C ILE A 96 17.87 -9.02 -8.71
N VAL A 97 17.03 -9.79 -9.41
CA VAL A 97 17.48 -10.74 -10.43
C VAL A 97 18.18 -10.02 -11.59
N GLY A 98 17.62 -8.91 -12.07
CA GLY A 98 18.22 -8.10 -13.13
C GLY A 98 19.56 -7.50 -12.74
N SER A 99 19.73 -7.10 -11.48
CA SER A 99 20.99 -6.58 -10.94
C SER A 99 22.04 -7.69 -10.85
N VAL A 100 21.69 -8.86 -10.31
CA VAL A 100 22.61 -10.00 -10.24
C VAL A 100 23.04 -10.43 -11.63
N MET A 101 22.10 -10.55 -12.58
CA MET A 101 22.44 -10.86 -13.97
C MET A 101 23.37 -9.83 -14.60
N ALA A 102 23.13 -8.54 -14.37
CA ALA A 102 23.97 -7.48 -14.91
C ALA A 102 25.42 -7.54 -14.39
N ILE A 103 25.60 -7.90 -13.12
CA ILE A 103 26.91 -8.09 -12.50
C ILE A 103 27.61 -9.34 -13.05
N VAL A 104 26.88 -10.45 -13.22
CA VAL A 104 27.45 -11.72 -13.73
C VAL A 104 27.75 -11.66 -15.23
N SER A 105 27.00 -10.86 -15.99
CA SER A 105 27.21 -10.68 -17.44
C SER A 105 28.27 -9.63 -17.78
N GLN A 106 28.90 -9.02 -16.77
CA GLN A 106 29.96 -8.02 -16.89
C GLN A 106 31.33 -8.69 -16.84
#